data_AF-A0A9W8D0H3-F1
#
_entry.id   AF-A0A9W8D0H3-F1
#
_cell.length_a   1.000
_cell.length_b   1.000
_cell.length_c   1.000
_cell.angle_alpha   90.00
_cell.angle_beta   90.00
_cell.angle_gamma   90.00
#
_symmetry.space_group_name_H-M   'P 1'
#
loop_
_entity.id
_entity.type
_entity.pdbx_description
1 polymer ?
#
loop_
_entity_poly.entity_id
_entity_poly.type
_entity_poly.pdbx_seq_one_letter_code
_entity_poly.pdbx_strand_id
1 'polypeptide(L)'
;MSLYLKYLICVWKVQSPDAFDALNAAGRRGLLTVYVKFYAVLIPGVYTIYTFIDTRSRLSQWLMAILLTAMYSYWLPQIWLNVRRGVARRLRIDYIVGSSIVHLFLPVYFFACPENIAFIRPTPLIWVLVAYNLSQAAVLVLQRFLGALFFIPAVLRPDVYSYCASLPSVDEESCVGADQQTESMHKCPICLMPVDATSSSESAHAVTPCHHVYHEACLASWMEIKLECPVCRAALPPRVDG
;
A
#
# COMPACT_ATOMS: atom_id res chain seq x y z
N MET A 1 22.99 -23.47 -7.85
CA MET A 1 23.45 -24.05 -6.56
C MET A 1 24.81 -24.69 -6.75
N SER A 2 25.85 -24.16 -6.12
CA SER A 2 27.24 -24.54 -6.36
C SER A 2 27.56 -25.97 -5.88
N LEU A 3 28.49 -26.65 -6.57
CA LEU A 3 28.94 -28.03 -6.29
C LEU A 3 29.35 -28.26 -4.82
N TYR A 4 29.86 -27.21 -4.18
CA TYR A 4 30.27 -27.19 -2.78
C TYR A 4 29.13 -27.54 -1.80
N LEU A 5 27.93 -26.99 -2.03
CA LEU A 5 26.77 -27.23 -1.17
C LEU A 5 26.29 -28.69 -1.27
N LYS A 6 26.36 -29.29 -2.47
CA LYS A 6 26.01 -30.71 -2.67
C LYS A 6 26.99 -31.64 -1.93
N TYR A 7 28.27 -31.29 -1.91
CA TYR A 7 29.30 -32.02 -1.17
C TYR A 7 29.06 -31.97 0.35
N LEU A 8 28.82 -30.78 0.91
CA LEU A 8 28.54 -30.64 2.34
C LEU A 8 27.29 -31.39 2.78
N ILE A 9 26.23 -31.37 1.97
CA ILE A 9 24.99 -32.14 2.23
C ILE A 9 25.26 -33.65 2.21
N CYS A 10 26.09 -34.15 1.28
CA CYS A 10 26.48 -35.56 1.25
C CYS A 10 27.28 -35.94 2.50
N VAL A 11 28.26 -35.14 2.90
CA VAL A 11 29.07 -35.39 4.11
C VAL A 11 28.17 -35.40 5.35
N TRP A 12 27.28 -34.42 5.47
CA TRP A 12 26.36 -34.33 6.61
C TRP A 12 25.37 -35.50 6.66
N LYS A 13 24.85 -35.94 5.50
CA LYS A 13 23.99 -37.14 5.38
C LYS A 13 24.68 -38.40 5.90
N VAL A 14 25.97 -38.57 5.60
CA VAL A 14 26.74 -39.73 6.06
C VAL A 14 27.02 -39.65 7.57
N GLN A 15 27.26 -38.46 8.10
CA GLN A 15 27.56 -38.26 9.52
C GLN A 15 26.33 -38.36 10.43
N SER A 16 25.13 -38.06 9.93
CA SER A 16 23.91 -38.06 10.74
C SER A 16 22.69 -38.45 9.90
N PRO A 17 22.58 -39.74 9.52
CA PRO A 17 21.53 -40.21 8.61
C PRO A 17 20.12 -39.97 9.18
N ASP A 18 19.90 -40.27 10.46
CA ASP A 18 18.59 -40.12 11.11
C ASP A 18 18.12 -38.67 11.18
N ALA A 19 19.04 -37.74 11.48
CA ALA A 19 18.74 -36.31 11.55
C ALA A 19 18.48 -35.72 10.15
N PHE A 20 19.24 -36.16 9.14
CA PHE A 20 19.04 -35.77 7.75
C PHE A 20 17.69 -36.27 7.21
N ASP A 21 17.34 -37.53 7.50
CA ASP A 21 16.09 -38.13 7.07
C ASP A 21 14.88 -37.53 7.80
N ALA A 22 15.02 -37.21 9.09
CA ALA A 22 14.00 -36.48 9.85
C ALA A 22 13.77 -35.07 9.30
N LEU A 23 14.82 -34.30 9.00
CA LEU A 23 14.71 -32.96 8.42
C LEU A 23 14.12 -33.00 7.02
N ASN A 24 14.55 -33.95 6.17
CA ASN A 24 13.97 -34.13 4.84
C ASN A 24 12.53 -34.63 4.91
N ALA A 25 12.19 -35.52 5.84
CA ALA A 25 10.81 -35.94 6.05
C ALA A 25 9.94 -34.78 6.55
N ALA A 26 10.42 -33.98 7.50
CA ALA A 26 9.72 -32.80 8.00
C ALA A 26 9.54 -31.73 6.92
N GLY A 27 10.58 -31.42 6.15
CA GLY A 27 10.54 -30.48 5.02
C GLY A 27 9.63 -30.96 3.89
N ARG A 28 9.70 -32.25 3.53
CA ARG A 28 8.76 -32.86 2.56
C ARG A 28 7.32 -32.82 3.07
N ARG A 29 7.06 -33.15 4.34
CA ARG A 29 5.71 -33.08 4.94
C ARG A 29 5.17 -31.65 4.97
N GLY A 30 6.00 -30.67 5.32
CA GLY A 30 5.64 -29.25 5.29
C GLY A 30 5.28 -28.79 3.88
N LEU A 31 6.12 -29.13 2.90
CA LEU A 31 5.86 -28.84 1.49
C LEU A 31 4.57 -29.53 1.00
N LEU A 32 4.40 -30.82 1.30
CA LEU A 32 3.20 -31.58 0.92
C LEU A 32 1.94 -30.99 1.56
N THR A 33 2.02 -30.52 2.80
CA THR A 33 0.88 -29.89 3.50
C THR A 33 0.46 -28.60 2.81
N VAL A 34 1.42 -27.78 2.37
CA VAL A 34 1.14 -26.56 1.59
C VAL A 34 0.51 -26.91 0.25
N TYR A 35 1.07 -27.90 -0.47
CA TYR A 35 0.51 -28.35 -1.75
C TYR A 35 -0.89 -28.93 -1.62
N VAL A 36 -1.13 -29.81 -0.65
CA VAL A 36 -2.44 -30.41 -0.41
C VAL A 36 -3.46 -29.33 -0.07
N LYS A 37 -3.13 -28.37 0.79
CA LYS A 37 -4.02 -27.24 1.11
C LYS A 37 -4.33 -26.39 -0.12
N PHE A 38 -3.33 -26.10 -0.95
CA PHE A 38 -3.51 -25.34 -2.19
C PHE A 38 -4.46 -26.06 -3.16
N TYR A 39 -4.19 -27.33 -3.47
CA TYR A 39 -5.01 -28.10 -4.41
C TYR A 39 -6.39 -28.46 -3.86
N ALA A 40 -6.53 -28.65 -2.54
CA ALA A 40 -7.82 -28.87 -1.89
C ALA A 40 -8.76 -27.66 -1.98
N VAL A 41 -8.24 -26.44 -2.20
CA VAL A 41 -9.04 -25.25 -2.46
C VAL A 41 -9.22 -25.02 -3.96
N LEU A 42 -8.14 -25.18 -4.73
CA LEU A 42 -8.14 -24.88 -6.16
C LEU A 42 -9.06 -25.81 -6.97
N ILE A 43 -8.99 -27.12 -6.74
CA ILE A 43 -9.76 -28.09 -7.54
C ILE A 43 -11.28 -27.92 -7.32
N PRO A 44 -11.80 -27.85 -6.07
CA PRO A 44 -13.21 -27.57 -5.85
C PRO A 44 -13.62 -26.17 -6.33
N GLY A 45 -12.76 -25.17 -6.22
CA GLY A 45 -13.02 -23.82 -6.73
C GLY A 45 -13.22 -23.81 -8.24
N VAL A 46 -12.34 -24.47 -9.00
CA VAL A 46 -12.47 -24.60 -10.46
C VAL A 46 -13.70 -25.43 -10.83
N TYR A 47 -13.95 -26.53 -10.12
CA TYR A 47 -15.13 -27.38 -10.36
C TYR A 47 -16.44 -26.64 -10.11
N THR A 48 -16.55 -25.89 -9.02
CA THR A 48 -17.75 -25.07 -8.76
C THR A 48 -17.92 -24.06 -9.89
N ILE A 49 -16.89 -23.28 -10.25
CA ILE A 49 -16.97 -22.33 -11.38
C ILE A 49 -17.46 -23.02 -12.67
N TYR A 50 -16.93 -24.19 -13.02
CA TYR A 50 -17.36 -24.96 -14.19
C TYR A 50 -18.85 -25.35 -14.11
N THR A 51 -19.29 -25.93 -12.99
CA THR A 51 -20.70 -26.30 -12.80
C THR A 51 -21.64 -25.09 -12.83
N PHE A 52 -21.20 -23.94 -12.33
CA PHE A 52 -21.97 -22.69 -12.36
C PHE A 52 -22.07 -22.10 -13.78
N ILE A 53 -21.04 -22.27 -14.61
CA ILE A 53 -21.06 -21.90 -16.04
C ILE A 53 -22.02 -22.79 -16.82
N ASP A 54 -22.02 -24.10 -16.55
CA ASP A 54 -22.86 -25.07 -17.24
C ASP A 54 -24.34 -25.00 -16.80
N THR A 55 -24.59 -24.68 -15.52
CA THR A 55 -25.94 -24.58 -14.97
C THR A 55 -26.64 -23.31 -15.48
N ARG A 56 -27.67 -23.49 -16.32
CA ARG A 56 -28.45 -22.42 -16.99
C ARG A 56 -29.42 -21.64 -16.08
N SER A 57 -29.36 -21.83 -14.76
CA SER A 57 -30.27 -21.16 -13.82
C SER A 57 -29.91 -19.67 -13.67
N ARG A 58 -30.92 -18.79 -13.54
CA ARG A 58 -30.67 -17.35 -13.31
C ARG A 58 -29.91 -17.10 -12.01
N LEU A 59 -30.21 -17.87 -10.95
CA LEU A 59 -29.56 -17.77 -9.65
C LEU A 59 -28.08 -18.13 -9.72
N SER A 60 -27.72 -19.22 -10.41
CA SER A 60 -26.31 -19.62 -10.59
C SER A 60 -25.50 -18.54 -11.31
N GLN A 61 -26.07 -17.91 -12.33
CA GLN A 61 -25.42 -16.81 -13.06
C GLN A 61 -25.18 -15.57 -12.19
N TRP A 62 -26.16 -15.18 -11.35
CA TRP A 62 -26.00 -14.06 -10.42
C TRP A 62 -24.97 -14.35 -9.33
N LEU A 63 -24.99 -15.55 -8.73
CA LEU A 63 -24.02 -15.96 -7.73
C LEU A 63 -22.59 -15.98 -8.29
N MET A 64 -22.42 -16.50 -9.52
CA MET A 64 -21.14 -16.49 -10.22
C MET A 64 -20.66 -15.05 -10.49
N ALA A 65 -21.57 -14.16 -10.92
CA ALA A 65 -21.23 -12.75 -11.15
C ALA A 65 -20.74 -12.07 -9.86
N ILE A 66 -21.42 -12.31 -8.73
CA ILE A 66 -21.02 -11.79 -7.42
C ILE A 66 -19.65 -12.33 -6.99
N LEU A 67 -19.45 -13.65 -7.10
CA LEU A 67 -18.20 -14.31 -6.75
C LEU A 67 -17.02 -13.79 -7.58
N LEU A 68 -17.19 -13.69 -8.90
CA LEU A 68 -16.16 -13.16 -9.80
C LEU A 68 -15.87 -11.69 -9.50
N THR A 69 -16.91 -10.88 -9.27
CA THR A 69 -16.73 -9.46 -8.91
C THR A 69 -15.93 -9.33 -7.61
N ALA A 70 -16.26 -10.11 -6.58
CA ALA A 70 -15.53 -10.12 -5.31
C ALA A 70 -14.06 -10.54 -5.49
N MET A 71 -13.79 -11.57 -6.29
CA MET A 71 -12.42 -12.03 -6.56
C MET A 71 -11.59 -10.99 -7.34
N TYR A 72 -12.21 -10.27 -8.28
CA TYR A 72 -11.58 -9.20 -9.07
C TYR A 72 -11.60 -7.83 -8.36
N SER A 73 -12.02 -7.76 -7.10
CA SER A 73 -12.03 -6.54 -6.27
C SER A 73 -10.69 -6.29 -5.56
N TYR A 74 -9.58 -6.82 -6.07
CA TYR A 74 -8.28 -6.79 -5.38
C TYR A 74 -7.69 -5.38 -5.20
N TRP A 75 -8.17 -4.37 -5.94
CA TRP A 75 -7.77 -2.97 -5.74
C TRP A 75 -8.55 -2.27 -4.63
N LEU A 76 -9.73 -2.76 -4.23
CA LEU A 76 -10.56 -2.11 -3.20
C LEU A 76 -9.84 -1.94 -1.84
N PRO A 77 -9.09 -2.93 -1.32
CA PRO A 77 -8.32 -2.73 -0.09
C PRO A 77 -7.30 -1.58 -0.21
N GLN A 78 -6.66 -1.43 -1.37
CA GLN A 78 -5.69 -0.36 -1.61
C GLN A 78 -6.37 1.01 -1.72
N ILE A 79 -7.48 1.10 -2.46
CA ILE A 79 -8.30 2.33 -2.56
C ILE A 79 -8.74 2.78 -1.18
N TRP A 80 -9.20 1.84 -0.35
CA TRP A 80 -9.62 2.12 1.02
C TRP A 80 -8.48 2.55 1.93
N LEU A 81 -7.31 1.92 1.82
CA LEU A 81 -6.11 2.35 2.57
C LEU A 81 -5.66 3.74 2.15
N ASN A 82 -5.67 4.07 0.86
CA ASN A 82 -5.35 5.40 0.36
C ASN A 82 -6.30 6.44 0.97
N VAL A 83 -7.60 6.15 0.95
CA VAL A 83 -8.64 7.00 1.55
C VAL A 83 -8.41 7.19 3.05
N ARG A 84 -8.22 6.11 3.81
CA ARG A 84 -8.04 6.17 5.27
C ARG A 84 -6.78 6.90 5.69
N ARG A 85 -5.71 6.76 4.91
CA ARG A 85 -4.42 7.39 5.19
C ARG A 85 -4.31 8.78 4.58
N GLY A 86 -5.18 9.18 3.65
CA GLY A 86 -5.05 10.45 2.93
C GLY A 86 -3.91 10.50 1.90
N VAL A 87 -3.22 9.37 1.65
CA VAL A 87 -2.05 9.30 0.78
C VAL A 87 -2.40 8.60 -0.54
N ALA A 88 -2.09 9.23 -1.68
CA ALA A 88 -2.39 8.68 -3.00
C ALA A 88 -1.18 8.33 -3.88
N ARG A 89 0.04 8.67 -3.46
CA ARG A 89 1.25 8.58 -4.32
C ARG A 89 2.07 7.30 -4.14
N ARG A 90 1.62 6.35 -3.31
CA ARG A 90 2.44 5.19 -2.88
C ARG A 90 2.66 4.14 -3.99
N LEU A 91 1.78 4.03 -4.98
CA LEU A 91 1.89 3.04 -6.06
C LEU A 91 2.29 3.66 -7.41
N ARG A 92 3.22 3.02 -8.11
CA ARG A 92 3.60 3.38 -9.48
C ARG A 92 2.45 3.10 -10.45
N ILE A 93 2.19 4.02 -11.38
CA ILE A 93 1.15 3.85 -12.41
C ILE A 93 1.44 2.62 -13.27
N ASP A 94 2.70 2.40 -13.64
CA ASP A 94 3.13 1.23 -14.44
C ASP A 94 2.72 -0.09 -13.79
N TYR A 95 2.83 -0.18 -12.47
CA TYR A 95 2.43 -1.36 -11.71
C TYR A 95 0.92 -1.54 -11.71
N ILE A 96 0.15 -0.45 -11.54
CA ILE A 96 -1.32 -0.49 -11.57
C ILE A 96 -1.80 -1.00 -12.94
N VAL A 97 -1.31 -0.38 -14.01
CA VAL A 97 -1.69 -0.73 -15.39
C VAL A 97 -1.23 -2.15 -15.73
N GLY A 98 0.03 -2.49 -15.45
CA GLY A 98 0.59 -3.82 -15.72
C GLY A 98 -0.15 -4.92 -14.96
N SER A 99 -0.41 -4.72 -13.67
CA SER A 99 -1.15 -5.70 -12.85
C SER A 99 -2.58 -5.89 -13.36
N SER A 100 -3.30 -4.80 -13.68
CA SER A 100 -4.64 -4.89 -14.26
C SER A 100 -4.68 -5.66 -15.59
N ILE A 101 -3.71 -5.43 -16.48
CA ILE A 101 -3.61 -6.14 -17.77
C ILE A 101 -3.35 -7.64 -17.55
N VAL A 102 -2.36 -7.99 -16.73
CA VAL A 102 -2.00 -9.39 -16.47
C VAL A 102 -3.17 -10.18 -15.88
N HIS A 103 -3.91 -9.58 -14.95
CA HIS A 103 -5.05 -10.24 -14.32
C HIS A 103 -6.27 -10.35 -15.24
N LEU A 104 -6.45 -9.44 -16.20
CA LEU A 104 -7.53 -9.52 -17.19
C LEU A 104 -7.21 -10.45 -18.37
N PHE A 105 -5.93 -10.75 -18.62
CA PHE A 105 -5.51 -11.55 -19.78
C PHE A 105 -6.21 -12.92 -19.84
N LEU A 106 -6.12 -13.71 -18.76
CA LEU A 106 -6.71 -15.06 -18.72
C LEU A 106 -8.25 -15.03 -18.85
N PRO A 107 -9.00 -14.21 -18.08
CA PRO A 107 -10.45 -14.09 -18.25
C PRO A 107 -10.87 -13.69 -19.66
N VAL A 108 -10.21 -12.70 -20.25
CA VAL A 108 -10.56 -12.22 -21.59
C VAL A 108 -10.27 -13.33 -22.62
N TYR A 109 -9.15 -14.03 -22.49
CA TYR A 109 -8.84 -15.15 -23.37
C TYR A 109 -9.91 -16.26 -23.32
N PHE A 110 -10.28 -16.72 -22.12
CA PHE A 110 -11.23 -17.83 -21.99
C PHE A 110 -12.68 -17.45 -22.30
N PHE A 111 -13.12 -16.22 -22.00
CA PHE A 111 -14.54 -15.84 -22.10
C PHE A 111 -14.87 -14.90 -23.27
N ALA A 112 -13.88 -14.30 -23.93
CA ALA A 112 -14.10 -13.49 -25.13
C ALA A 112 -13.67 -14.20 -26.43
N CYS A 113 -12.68 -15.10 -26.38
CA CYS A 113 -12.24 -15.83 -27.57
C CYS A 113 -13.19 -17.02 -27.87
N PRO A 114 -13.79 -17.10 -29.07
CA PRO A 114 -14.66 -18.21 -29.45
C PRO A 114 -13.89 -19.54 -29.62
N GLU A 115 -12.63 -19.46 -30.02
CA GLU A 115 -11.74 -20.63 -30.18
C GLU A 115 -10.72 -20.70 -29.04
N ASN A 116 -11.21 -20.89 -27.82
CA ASN A 116 -10.35 -21.13 -26.67
C ASN A 116 -10.11 -22.64 -26.46
N ILE A 117 -8.97 -22.99 -25.86
CA ILE A 117 -8.56 -24.37 -25.57
C ILE A 117 -9.58 -25.11 -24.68
N ALA A 118 -10.34 -24.37 -23.87
CA ALA A 118 -11.34 -24.91 -22.96
C ALA A 118 -12.73 -25.09 -23.61
N PHE A 119 -12.89 -24.74 -24.89
CA PHE A 119 -14.16 -24.75 -25.64
C PHE A 119 -15.33 -24.04 -24.91
N ILE A 120 -15.02 -23.03 -24.09
CA ILE A 120 -16.01 -22.25 -23.34
C ILE A 120 -16.71 -21.28 -24.29
N ARG A 121 -18.04 -21.18 -24.19
CA ARG A 121 -18.80 -20.25 -25.04
C ARG A 121 -18.55 -18.79 -24.63
N PRO A 122 -18.36 -17.86 -25.59
CA PRO A 122 -18.21 -16.44 -25.29
C PRO A 122 -19.42 -15.91 -24.53
N THR A 123 -19.17 -15.17 -23.44
CA THR A 123 -20.23 -14.67 -22.55
C THR A 123 -20.10 -13.15 -22.39
N PRO A 124 -21.16 -12.34 -22.57
CA PRO A 124 -21.07 -10.88 -22.53
C PRO A 124 -20.68 -10.32 -21.15
N LEU A 125 -20.82 -11.11 -20.08
CA LEU A 125 -20.45 -10.74 -18.71
C LEU A 125 -18.95 -10.41 -18.57
N ILE A 126 -18.10 -10.94 -19.44
CA ILE A 126 -16.66 -10.61 -19.44
C ILE A 126 -16.40 -9.12 -19.61
N TRP A 127 -17.19 -8.43 -20.43
CA TRP A 127 -17.03 -6.99 -20.66
C TRP A 127 -17.43 -6.17 -19.44
N VAL A 128 -18.40 -6.64 -18.65
CA VAL A 128 -18.75 -6.04 -17.35
C VAL A 128 -17.58 -6.18 -16.38
N LEU A 129 -16.95 -7.35 -16.33
CA LEU A 129 -15.77 -7.59 -15.48
C LEU A 129 -14.58 -6.71 -15.90
N VAL A 130 -14.33 -6.59 -17.20
CA VAL A 130 -13.28 -5.72 -17.76
C VAL A 130 -13.55 -4.27 -17.37
N ALA A 131 -14.77 -3.76 -17.62
CA ALA A 131 -15.16 -2.41 -17.23
C ALA A 131 -15.01 -2.18 -15.72
N TYR A 132 -15.40 -3.16 -14.90
CA TYR A 132 -15.24 -3.11 -13.45
C TYR A 132 -13.77 -3.01 -13.02
N ASN A 133 -12.89 -3.85 -13.55
CA ASN A 133 -11.46 -3.78 -13.22
C ASN A 133 -10.81 -2.47 -13.67
N LEU A 134 -11.13 -2.01 -14.89
CA LEU A 134 -10.66 -0.72 -15.41
C LEU A 134 -11.15 0.44 -14.56
N SER A 135 -12.40 0.39 -14.08
CA SER A 135 -12.95 1.42 -13.19
C SER A 135 -12.17 1.52 -11.87
N GLN A 136 -11.79 0.38 -11.27
CA GLN A 136 -10.98 0.38 -10.05
C GLN A 136 -9.57 0.94 -10.29
N ALA A 137 -8.92 0.53 -11.38
CA ALA A 137 -7.62 1.05 -11.76
C ALA A 137 -7.68 2.56 -12.05
N ALA A 138 -8.72 3.02 -12.74
CA ALA A 138 -8.97 4.42 -13.01
C ALA A 138 -9.15 5.22 -11.71
N VAL A 139 -9.90 4.69 -10.72
CA VAL A 139 -10.03 5.33 -9.40
C VAL A 139 -8.67 5.49 -8.72
N LEU A 140 -7.80 4.47 -8.76
CA LEU A 140 -6.45 4.58 -8.18
C LEU A 140 -5.57 5.61 -8.89
N VAL A 141 -5.64 5.66 -10.22
CA VAL A 141 -4.93 6.66 -11.02
C VAL A 141 -5.48 8.05 -10.73
N LEU A 142 -6.80 8.19 -10.62
CA LEU A 142 -7.48 9.45 -10.32
C LEU A 142 -7.13 9.96 -8.92
N GLN A 143 -7.08 9.08 -7.92
CA GLN A 143 -6.62 9.41 -6.57
C GLN A 143 -5.22 10.03 -6.59
N ARG A 144 -4.33 9.60 -7.50
CA ARG A 144 -2.98 10.17 -7.61
C ARG A 144 -2.97 11.62 -8.10
N PHE A 145 -3.91 11.99 -8.98
CA PHE A 145 -3.99 13.34 -9.55
C PHE A 145 -4.81 14.30 -8.68
N LEU A 146 -5.96 13.87 -8.18
CA LEU A 146 -6.89 14.72 -7.41
C LEU A 146 -6.77 14.55 -5.89
N GLY A 147 -5.89 13.65 -5.44
CA GLY A 147 -5.72 13.29 -4.04
C GLY A 147 -6.60 12.12 -3.60
N ALA A 148 -6.21 11.47 -2.51
CA ALA A 148 -6.89 10.26 -2.01
C ALA A 148 -8.33 10.52 -1.56
N LEU A 149 -8.64 11.77 -1.20
CA LEU A 149 -9.91 12.21 -0.63
C LEU A 149 -10.85 12.87 -1.65
N PHE A 150 -10.53 12.81 -2.96
CA PHE A 150 -11.33 13.46 -4.01
C PHE A 150 -12.83 13.11 -3.96
N PHE A 151 -13.17 11.87 -3.56
CA PHE A 151 -14.55 11.39 -3.46
C PHE A 151 -15.24 11.70 -2.13
N ILE A 152 -14.56 12.29 -1.15
CA ILE A 152 -15.08 12.47 0.21
C ILE A 152 -15.36 13.96 0.47
N PRO A 153 -16.60 14.33 0.85
CA PRO A 153 -16.94 15.71 1.18
C PRO A 153 -16.09 16.20 2.36
N ALA A 154 -15.71 17.48 2.33
CA ALA A 154 -14.77 18.08 3.30
C ALA A 154 -15.17 17.88 4.78
N VAL A 155 -16.47 17.69 5.05
CA VAL A 155 -17.04 17.47 6.39
C VAL A 155 -16.64 16.13 7.02
N LEU A 156 -16.31 15.11 6.22
CA LEU A 156 -15.90 13.78 6.70
C LEU A 156 -14.38 13.58 6.70
N ARG A 157 -13.61 14.61 6.34
CA ARG A 157 -12.16 14.55 6.32
C ARG A 157 -11.64 14.55 7.76
N PRO A 158 -10.83 13.56 8.19
CA PRO A 158 -10.18 13.63 9.49
C PRO A 158 -9.27 14.87 9.51
N ASP A 159 -9.30 15.61 10.61
CA ASP A 159 -8.55 16.84 10.80
C ASP A 159 -7.07 16.50 11.00
N VAL A 160 -6.33 16.35 9.89
CA VAL A 160 -4.91 16.04 9.90
C VAL A 160 -4.15 17.36 9.98
N TYR A 161 -3.55 17.61 11.15
CA TYR A 161 -2.74 18.80 11.39
C TYR A 161 -1.55 18.85 10.42
N SER A 162 -1.51 19.88 9.58
CA SER A 162 -0.41 20.09 8.64
C SER A 162 0.77 20.71 9.37
N TYR A 163 1.76 19.89 9.71
CA TYR A 163 3.01 20.31 10.35
C TYR A 163 3.82 21.31 9.49
N CYS A 164 3.55 21.38 8.19
CA CYS A 164 4.12 22.36 7.28
C CYS A 164 3.29 23.66 7.34
N ALA A 165 3.37 24.41 8.44
CA ALA A 165 2.87 25.77 8.49
C ALA A 165 3.99 26.73 8.09
N SER A 166 3.78 27.50 7.02
CA SER A 166 4.57 28.70 6.75
C SER A 166 4.50 29.59 7.98
N LEU A 167 5.66 29.94 8.55
CA LEU A 167 5.75 30.92 9.62
C LEU A 167 4.96 32.17 9.18
N PRO A 168 4.13 32.78 10.04
CA PRO A 168 3.63 34.11 9.76
C PRO A 168 4.85 34.98 9.47
N SER A 169 4.86 35.66 8.32
CA SER A 169 5.79 36.75 8.10
C SER A 169 5.69 37.66 9.32
N VAL A 170 6.80 37.84 10.03
CA VAL A 170 6.85 38.81 11.12
C VAL A 170 6.53 40.16 10.49
N ASP A 171 5.37 40.72 10.83
CA ASP A 171 4.90 41.97 10.27
C ASP A 171 5.92 43.09 10.60
N GLU A 172 6.39 43.77 9.55
CA GLU A 172 7.44 44.80 9.54
C GLU A 172 7.05 46.14 10.20
N GLU A 173 6.15 46.17 11.18
CA GLU A 173 5.72 47.40 11.85
C GLU A 173 5.65 47.26 13.38
N SER A 174 6.81 47.33 14.03
CA SER A 174 6.90 47.87 15.40
C SER A 174 8.31 48.44 15.68
N CYS A 175 8.48 49.72 15.38
CA CYS A 175 9.61 50.51 15.85
C CYS A 175 9.31 51.06 17.25
N VAL A 176 10.11 50.71 18.28
CA VAL A 176 10.75 51.61 19.28
C VAL A 176 11.76 50.81 20.14
N GLY A 177 13.05 51.16 20.08
CA GLY A 177 13.93 51.19 21.27
C GLY A 177 15.01 50.12 21.49
N ALA A 178 16.23 50.45 21.05
CA ALA A 178 17.55 50.15 21.65
C ALA A 178 18.04 48.69 21.88
N ASP A 179 19.16 48.39 21.22
CA ASP A 179 20.25 47.47 21.59
C ASP A 179 19.93 46.02 22.01
N GLN A 180 19.84 45.12 21.02
CA GLN A 180 20.62 43.87 20.99
C GLN A 180 20.45 43.16 19.63
N GLN A 181 21.58 42.81 19.02
CA GLN A 181 21.65 41.84 17.93
C GLN A 181 21.10 40.49 18.40
N THR A 182 19.96 40.05 17.88
CA THR A 182 19.66 38.61 17.76
C THR A 182 18.76 38.40 16.54
N GLU A 183 19.39 37.98 15.44
CA GLU A 183 18.73 37.15 14.43
C GLU A 183 17.96 36.05 15.18
N SER A 184 16.63 36.04 15.09
CA SER A 184 15.79 35.00 15.69
C SER A 184 15.92 33.71 14.88
N MET A 185 17.14 33.15 14.86
CA MET A 185 17.47 31.88 14.27
C MET A 185 16.88 30.79 15.17
N HIS A 186 15.69 30.30 14.85
CA HIS A 186 15.10 29.18 15.57
C HIS A 186 16.05 27.98 15.46
N LYS A 187 16.49 27.42 16.59
CA LYS A 187 17.32 26.20 16.64
C LYS A 187 16.42 25.00 16.86
N CYS A 188 16.62 23.93 16.10
CA CYS A 188 15.88 22.69 16.31
C CYS A 188 16.36 22.04 17.63
N PRO A 189 15.48 21.79 18.61
CA PRO A 189 15.90 21.22 19.89
C PRO A 189 16.29 19.73 19.82
N ILE A 190 16.11 19.07 18.67
CA ILE A 190 16.46 17.66 18.46
C ILE A 190 17.91 17.52 17.98
N CYS A 191 18.29 18.26 16.94
CA CYS A 191 19.65 18.20 16.36
C CYS A 191 20.53 19.39 16.76
N LEU A 192 19.97 20.40 17.42
CA LEU A 192 20.62 21.64 17.87
C LEU A 192 21.15 22.53 16.73
N MET A 193 20.81 22.20 15.48
CA MET A 193 21.16 22.98 14.29
C MET A 193 20.11 24.06 14.02
N PRO A 194 20.49 25.18 13.39
CA PRO A 194 19.55 26.21 13.00
C PRO A 194 18.54 25.71 11.97
N VAL A 195 17.35 26.29 12.01
CA VAL A 195 16.22 25.95 11.14
C VAL A 195 16.03 27.15 10.21
N ASP A 196 16.61 27.11 9.01
CA ASP A 196 16.68 28.25 8.08
C ASP A 196 15.36 28.52 7.35
N ALA A 197 14.52 29.41 7.89
CA ALA A 197 13.16 29.67 7.37
C ALA A 197 13.10 30.24 5.95
N THR A 198 14.25 30.59 5.37
CA THR A 198 14.39 31.36 4.12
C THR A 198 15.09 30.61 2.99
N SER A 199 15.63 29.40 3.23
CA SER A 199 16.33 28.64 2.19
C SER A 199 15.41 27.63 1.50
N SER A 200 15.25 27.80 0.20
CA SER A 200 14.40 26.99 -0.68
C SER A 200 15.01 25.63 -1.07
N SER A 201 16.04 25.17 -0.36
CA SER A 201 16.73 23.92 -0.65
C SER A 201 17.15 23.17 0.62
N GLU A 202 16.43 22.08 0.88
CA GLU A 202 16.84 20.89 1.66
C GLU A 202 16.55 20.78 3.17
N SER A 203 15.95 21.76 3.84
CA SER A 203 15.32 21.47 5.15
C SER A 203 13.98 22.18 5.28
N ALA A 204 12.90 21.49 4.92
CA ALA A 204 11.57 21.99 5.25
C ALA A 204 11.40 22.00 6.78
N HIS A 205 10.66 23.00 7.27
CA HIS A 205 10.43 23.23 8.69
C HIS A 205 9.11 22.60 9.09
N ALA A 206 9.06 22.07 10.30
CA ALA A 206 7.83 21.56 10.89
C ALA A 206 7.48 22.35 12.15
N VAL A 207 6.26 22.85 12.19
CA VAL A 207 5.67 23.53 13.35
C VAL A 207 4.62 22.62 13.96
N THR A 208 4.67 22.46 15.28
CA THR A 208 3.72 21.64 16.04
C THR A 208 2.49 22.46 16.48
N PRO A 209 1.36 21.84 16.86
CA PRO A 209 0.19 22.55 17.41
C PRO A 209 0.48 23.38 18.67
N CYS A 210 1.58 23.07 19.36
CA CYS A 210 2.09 23.83 20.50
C CYS A 210 3.12 24.90 20.09
N HIS A 211 3.21 25.25 18.81
CA HIS A 211 4.05 26.29 18.21
C HIS A 211 5.57 26.12 18.36
N HIS A 212 6.06 24.90 18.62
CA HIS A 212 7.49 24.61 18.57
C HIS A 212 7.94 24.24 17.16
N VAL A 213 9.12 24.72 16.77
CA VAL A 213 9.71 24.61 15.42
C VAL A 213 10.84 23.57 15.40
N TYR A 214 10.87 22.74 14.36
CA TYR A 214 11.85 21.67 14.15
C TYR A 214 12.20 21.56 12.66
N HIS A 215 13.30 20.86 12.33
CA HIS A 215 13.45 20.33 10.98
C HIS A 215 12.41 19.23 10.73
N GLU A 216 11.86 19.17 9.53
CA GLU A 216 10.87 18.19 9.11
C GLU A 216 11.36 16.76 9.33
N ALA A 217 12.63 16.47 8.99
CA ALA A 217 13.26 15.17 9.19
C ALA A 217 13.41 14.82 10.68
N CYS A 218 13.86 15.78 11.50
CA CYS A 218 14.05 15.55 12.93
C CYS A 218 12.74 15.26 13.65
N LEU A 219 11.67 16.01 13.33
CA LEU A 219 10.36 15.77 13.94
C LEU A 219 9.76 14.45 13.45
N ALA A 220 9.94 14.08 12.18
CA ALA A 220 9.47 12.79 11.65
C ALA A 220 10.08 11.61 12.42
N SER A 221 11.42 11.55 12.55
CA SER A 221 12.09 10.48 13.29
C SER A 221 11.70 10.44 14.77
N TRP A 222 11.42 11.59 15.39
CA TRP A 222 10.94 11.63 16.77
C TRP A 222 9.53 11.04 16.91
N MET A 223 8.62 11.37 15.99
CA MET A 223 7.25 10.89 15.98
C MET A 223 7.11 9.37 15.73
N GLU A 224 8.12 8.74 15.11
CA GLU A 224 8.22 7.27 15.01
C GLU A 224 8.41 6.61 16.39
N ILE A 225 9.03 7.33 17.33
CA ILE A 225 9.31 6.83 18.68
C ILE A 225 8.19 7.23 19.64
N LYS A 226 7.78 8.51 19.65
CA LYS A 226 6.78 9.03 20.58
C LYS A 226 6.00 10.20 20.00
N LEU A 227 4.67 10.15 20.10
CA LEU A 227 3.75 11.23 19.69
C LEU A 227 3.61 12.30 20.77
N GLU A 228 4.73 12.83 21.26
CA GLU A 228 4.79 13.92 22.25
C GLU A 228 5.84 14.95 21.84
N CYS A 229 5.55 16.23 22.05
CA CYS A 229 6.50 17.32 21.79
C CYS A 229 7.75 17.21 22.68
N PRO A 230 8.98 17.24 22.13
CA PRO A 230 10.22 17.24 22.93
C PRO A 230 10.34 18.38 23.93
N VAL A 231 9.76 19.54 23.61
CA VAL A 231 9.89 20.75 24.43
C VAL A 231 8.83 20.80 25.54
N CYS A 232 7.56 20.63 25.20
CA CYS A 232 6.46 20.82 26.15
C CYS A 232 5.65 19.56 26.48
N ARG A 233 6.00 18.41 25.89
CA ARG A 233 5.31 17.11 26.08
C ARG A 233 3.83 17.10 25.71
N ALA A 234 3.33 18.12 25.01
CA ALA A 234 1.99 18.10 24.44
C ALA A 234 1.85 16.93 23.45
N ALA A 235 0.70 16.27 23.48
CA ALA A 235 0.39 15.18 22.56
C ALA A 235 0.38 15.71 21.11
N LEU A 236 1.08 15.01 20.22
CA LEU A 236 1.16 15.36 18.80
C LEU A 236 0.20 14.48 17.99
N PRO A 237 -0.62 15.04 17.08
CA PRO A 237 -1.38 14.23 16.13
C PRO A 237 -0.44 13.36 15.26
N PRO A 238 -0.86 12.19 14.78
CA PRO A 238 -0.01 11.38 13.90
C PRO A 238 0.24 12.10 12.58
N ARG A 239 1.50 12.08 12.13
CA ARG A 239 1.90 12.63 10.83
C ARG A 239 1.47 11.66 9.73
N VAL A 240 0.82 12.20 8.70
CA VAL A 240 0.59 11.49 7.45
C VAL A 240 1.64 12.00 6.47
N ASP A 241 2.60 11.15 6.13
CA ASP A 241 3.65 11.50 5.16
C ASP A 241 3.02 11.70 3.77
N GLY A 242 3.10 12.93 3.26
CA GLY A 242 2.55 13.37 1.97
C GLY A 242 3.37 12.95 0.76
#